data_AF-S4UJM6-F1
#
_entry.id   AF-S4UJM6-F1
#
_cell.length_a   1.000
_cell.length_b   1.000
_cell.length_c   1.000
_cell.angle_alpha   90.00
_cell.angle_beta   90.00
_cell.angle_gamma   90.00
#
_symmetry.space_group_name_H-M   'P 1'
#
loop_
_entity.id
_entity.type
_entity.pdbx_description
1 polymer ?
#
loop_
_entity_poly.entity_id
_entity_poly.type
_entity_poly.pdbx_seq_one_letter_code
_entity_poly.pdbx_strand_id
1 'polypeptide(L)'
;MQPCNGSLDFNISDYEYNTNTMLEQFWVDLIQNNRGKICYFHNWGGYDSILSMPSLFNLPGYEFEPMVNNGEVMCLTISNSKGKTQLTIKDSIRLLPGALGKLARDWKVETQKEHFPHYFYAYDLPSTIKYEGPIPPYVYFEPKRTSLADYEILAEQFKDNWSFLEVSRTYILGDVKALYQIMIAFFEAITSKFSIDPLSVVSAPSTAFKIWRTVQLPKLNGELLKVYDLSHTEIETKLRESYLGGIVDVYRPHLKGEGYYYDVNSLYPTAMCKPMPVGKPNLINLTVEDFLEDDFTFFGFVEATIRAPCPITPAGYIGLLPIKLKGRLICPVGTFSGFFFSEELRFALKNGYE
;
A
#
# COMPACT_ATOMS: atom_id res chain seq x y z
N MET A 1 23.56 33.46 -0.28
CA MET A 1 24.40 33.54 0.92
C MET A 1 25.06 32.18 1.11
N GLN A 2 26.38 32.10 1.28
CA GLN A 2 27.03 30.83 1.66
C GLN A 2 26.87 30.60 3.17
N PRO A 3 26.59 29.38 3.66
CA PRO A 3 26.45 29.14 5.08
C PRO A 3 27.82 28.92 5.75
N CYS A 4 28.01 29.55 6.90
CA CYS A 4 29.11 29.30 7.84
C CYS A 4 28.86 28.01 8.63
N ASN A 5 29.93 27.26 8.91
CA ASN A 5 29.95 26.04 9.71
C ASN A 5 29.35 26.23 11.12
N GLY A 6 28.24 25.54 11.37
CA GLY A 6 27.52 25.32 12.61
C GLY A 6 26.27 24.50 12.25
N SER A 7 25.69 23.67 13.13
CA SER A 7 24.44 22.95 12.79
C SER A 7 23.38 23.96 12.37
N LEU A 8 23.08 24.03 11.07
CA LEU A 8 22.18 25.03 10.47
C LEU A 8 20.77 24.45 10.47
N ASP A 9 20.18 24.41 11.66
CA ASP A 9 18.77 24.08 11.81
C ASP A 9 17.96 25.35 11.50
N PHE A 10 17.36 25.40 10.31
CA PHE A 10 16.49 26.51 9.91
C PHE A 10 15.06 26.34 10.43
N ASN A 11 14.39 27.45 10.70
CA ASN A 11 12.97 27.49 10.96
C ASN A 11 12.28 28.60 10.14
N ILE A 12 10.95 28.68 10.20
CA ILE A 12 10.20 29.61 9.34
C ILE A 12 10.53 31.10 9.60
N SER A 13 11.09 31.45 10.76
CA SER A 13 11.54 32.82 11.03
C SER A 13 12.71 33.24 10.15
N ASP A 14 13.55 32.29 9.71
CA ASP A 14 14.70 32.55 8.82
C ASP A 14 14.26 32.91 7.40
N TYR A 15 12.97 32.71 7.10
CA TYR A 15 12.34 33.00 5.82
C TYR A 15 11.23 34.04 5.96
N GLU A 16 11.32 34.93 6.95
CA GLU A 16 10.34 36.01 7.18
C GLU A 16 8.89 35.50 7.31
N TYR A 17 8.71 34.29 7.85
CA TYR A 17 7.41 33.62 7.96
C TYR A 17 6.73 33.33 6.62
N ASN A 18 7.48 33.35 5.51
CA ASN A 18 6.99 33.03 4.18
C ASN A 18 7.16 31.54 3.87
N THR A 19 6.06 30.79 3.91
CA THR A 19 6.04 29.35 3.65
C THR A 19 6.49 29.00 2.23
N ASN A 20 6.15 29.79 1.22
CA ASN A 20 6.53 29.51 -0.17
C ASN A 20 8.06 29.61 -0.34
N THR A 21 8.67 30.67 0.20
CA THR A 21 10.12 30.84 0.18
C THR A 21 10.83 29.74 0.95
N MET A 22 10.33 29.35 2.13
CA MET A 22 10.88 28.24 2.89
C MET A 22 10.82 26.92 2.09
N LEU A 23 9.69 26.62 1.46
CA LEU A 23 9.52 25.40 0.64
C LEU A 23 10.40 25.40 -0.62
N GLU A 24 10.54 26.54 -1.30
CA GLU A 24 11.47 26.68 -2.43
C GLU A 24 12.91 26.41 -1.99
N GLN A 25 13.35 27.02 -0.87
CA GLN A 25 14.69 26.79 -0.34
C GLN A 25 14.89 25.35 0.13
N PHE A 26 13.88 24.74 0.76
CA PHE A 26 13.88 23.31 1.10
C PHE A 26 14.15 22.45 -0.14
N TRP A 27 13.44 22.68 -1.24
CA TRP A 27 13.63 21.90 -2.46
C TRP A 27 14.99 22.14 -3.12
N VAL A 28 15.42 23.40 -3.18
CA VAL A 28 16.74 23.76 -3.70
C VAL A 28 17.84 23.04 -2.91
N ASP A 29 17.80 23.10 -1.58
CA ASP A 29 18.77 22.45 -0.71
C ASP A 29 18.72 20.92 -0.85
N LEU A 30 17.52 20.34 -0.81
CA LEU A 30 17.33 18.89 -0.95
C LEU A 30 17.89 18.37 -2.28
N ILE A 31 17.61 19.05 -3.40
CA ILE A 31 18.12 18.66 -4.72
C ILE A 31 19.64 18.84 -4.80
N GLN A 32 20.18 19.94 -4.29
CA GLN A 32 21.62 20.23 -4.37
C GLN A 32 22.45 19.26 -3.55
N ASN A 33 22.00 18.89 -2.35
CA ASN A 33 22.71 17.99 -1.45
C ASN A 33 22.51 16.50 -1.78
N ASN A 34 21.53 16.16 -2.63
CA ASN A 34 21.19 14.78 -2.97
C ASN A 34 21.23 14.50 -4.48
N ARG A 35 22.12 15.17 -5.21
CA ARG A 35 22.26 14.99 -6.66
C ARG A 35 22.43 13.53 -7.07
N GLY A 36 21.49 13.02 -7.88
CA GLY A 36 21.47 11.66 -8.39
C GLY A 36 21.05 10.59 -7.38
N LYS A 37 20.58 10.97 -6.19
CA LYS A 37 20.10 10.05 -5.16
C LYS A 37 18.58 9.86 -5.20
N ILE A 38 18.11 8.86 -4.46
CA ILE A 38 16.69 8.61 -4.20
C ILE A 38 16.39 9.07 -2.77
N CYS A 39 15.36 9.91 -2.60
CA CYS A 39 14.84 10.32 -1.31
C CYS A 39 13.44 9.74 -1.09
N TYR A 40 13.20 9.22 0.12
CA TYR A 40 11.92 8.65 0.50
C TYR A 40 11.17 9.59 1.42
N PHE A 41 9.90 9.83 1.08
CA PHE A 41 8.94 10.54 1.93
C PHE A 41 7.85 9.54 2.31
N HIS A 42 7.24 9.69 3.49
CA HIS A 42 6.22 8.75 3.95
C HIS A 42 4.83 9.33 3.78
N ASN A 43 4.01 8.67 2.94
CA ASN A 43 2.70 9.16 2.52
C ASN A 43 2.81 10.46 1.69
N TRP A 44 3.83 10.53 0.83
CA TRP A 44 4.11 11.72 0.05
C TRP A 44 2.95 12.09 -0.88
N GLY A 45 2.51 11.14 -1.70
CA GLY A 45 1.44 11.38 -2.69
C GLY A 45 0.08 11.67 -2.08
N GLY A 46 -0.13 11.32 -0.80
CA GLY A 46 -1.39 11.55 -0.09
C GLY A 46 -1.41 12.82 0.76
N TYR A 47 -0.27 13.48 1.01
CA TYR A 47 -0.20 14.65 1.89
C TYR A 47 0.86 15.66 1.47
N ASP A 48 2.14 15.37 1.73
CA ASP A 48 3.23 16.34 1.59
C ASP A 48 3.32 16.90 0.16
N SER A 49 3.10 16.06 -0.85
CA SER A 49 3.21 16.46 -2.25
C SER A 49 2.18 17.54 -2.61
N ILE A 50 0.98 17.49 -2.03
CA ILE A 50 -0.10 18.46 -2.28
C ILE A 50 0.33 19.87 -1.84
N LEU A 51 1.04 19.97 -0.72
CA LEU A 51 1.45 21.25 -0.14
C LEU A 51 2.77 21.78 -0.73
N SER A 52 3.68 20.88 -1.11
CA SER A 52 5.07 21.23 -1.45
C SER A 52 5.39 21.24 -2.94
N MET A 53 4.61 20.54 -3.78
CA MET A 53 4.88 20.49 -5.23
C MET A 53 4.75 21.82 -5.96
N PRO A 54 3.83 22.75 -5.62
CA PRO A 54 3.79 24.06 -6.28
C PRO A 54 5.13 24.81 -6.21
N SER A 55 5.75 24.85 -5.02
CA SER A 55 7.08 25.45 -4.83
C SER A 55 8.18 24.72 -5.60
N LEU A 56 8.11 23.38 -5.69
CA LEU A 56 9.06 22.58 -6.46
C LEU A 56 8.96 22.87 -7.96
N PHE A 57 7.73 22.89 -8.50
CA PHE A 57 7.49 23.03 -9.94
C PHE A 57 7.76 24.43 -10.47
N ASN A 58 7.75 25.44 -9.59
CA ASN A 58 8.14 26.79 -9.94
C ASN A 58 9.67 26.98 -10.01
N LEU A 59 10.48 25.98 -9.59
CA LEU A 59 11.94 26.09 -9.68
C LEU A 59 12.40 26.03 -11.15
N PRO A 60 13.20 27.01 -11.61
CA PRO A 60 13.66 27.05 -12.99
C PRO A 60 14.76 26.01 -13.25
N GLY A 61 14.83 25.53 -14.49
CA GLY A 61 15.93 24.68 -14.96
C GLY A 61 15.80 23.19 -14.62
N TYR A 62 14.64 22.77 -14.09
CA TYR A 62 14.30 21.38 -13.82
C TYR A 62 13.17 20.88 -14.72
N GLU A 63 13.22 19.59 -15.02
CA GLU A 63 12.18 18.82 -15.70
C GLU A 63 11.66 17.75 -14.75
N PHE A 64 10.36 17.45 -14.85
CA PHE A 64 9.63 16.65 -13.88
C PHE A 64 8.92 15.48 -14.57
N GLU A 65 9.25 14.25 -14.16
CA GLU A 65 8.65 13.02 -14.68
C GLU A 65 7.92 12.27 -13.54
N PRO A 66 6.62 12.51 -13.36
CA PRO A 66 5.83 11.84 -12.33
C PRO A 66 5.39 10.44 -12.77
N MET A 67 5.48 9.47 -11.86
CA MET A 67 4.79 8.18 -11.96
C MET A 67 3.55 8.21 -11.09
N VAL A 68 2.38 8.11 -11.73
CA VAL A 68 1.07 8.25 -11.09
C VAL A 68 0.31 6.93 -11.14
N ASN A 69 -0.41 6.60 -10.07
CA ASN A 69 -1.34 5.49 -10.02
C ASN A 69 -2.65 5.95 -9.37
N ASN A 70 -3.78 5.74 -10.04
CA ASN A 70 -5.11 6.15 -9.58
C ASN A 70 -5.19 7.62 -9.12
N GLY A 71 -4.48 8.53 -9.81
CA GLY A 71 -4.47 9.96 -9.50
C GLY A 71 -3.47 10.39 -8.41
N GLU A 72 -2.76 9.46 -7.76
CA GLU A 72 -1.77 9.77 -6.73
C GLU A 72 -0.34 9.55 -7.25
N VAL A 73 0.57 10.49 -6.94
CA VAL A 73 1.98 10.40 -7.32
C VAL A 73 2.70 9.38 -6.42
N MET A 74 3.36 8.40 -7.03
CA MET A 74 4.13 7.37 -6.31
C MET A 74 5.63 7.64 -6.34
N CYS A 75 6.10 8.23 -7.43
CA CYS A 75 7.50 8.55 -7.67
C CYS A 75 7.58 9.80 -8.54
N LEU A 76 8.58 10.65 -8.31
CA LEU A 76 8.87 11.80 -9.14
C LEU A 76 10.36 11.84 -9.44
N THR A 77 10.72 11.77 -10.72
CA THR A 77 12.09 12.00 -11.17
C THR A 77 12.25 13.46 -11.56
N ILE A 78 13.26 14.10 -10.99
CA ILE A 78 13.63 15.49 -11.25
C ILE A 78 14.95 15.47 -12.02
N SER A 79 14.94 16.03 -13.23
CA SER A 79 16.12 16.11 -14.11
C SER A 79 16.48 17.56 -14.37
N ASN A 80 17.72 17.84 -14.75
CA ASN A 80 18.07 19.17 -15.26
C ASN A 80 17.75 19.29 -16.75
N SER A 81 17.85 20.49 -17.32
CA SER A 81 17.66 20.75 -18.76
C SER A 81 18.56 19.97 -19.73
N LYS A 82 19.55 19.22 -19.22
CA LYS A 82 20.41 18.32 -20.01
C LYS A 82 20.00 16.85 -19.89
N GLY A 83 18.84 16.56 -19.29
CA GLY A 83 18.33 15.22 -19.05
C GLY A 83 19.06 14.43 -17.95
N LYS A 84 19.95 15.07 -17.18
CA LYS A 84 20.64 14.39 -16.07
C LYS A 84 19.75 14.40 -14.82
N THR A 85 19.42 13.23 -14.31
CA THR A 85 18.70 13.08 -13.04
C THR A 85 19.41 13.81 -11.89
N GLN A 86 18.66 14.68 -11.23
CA GLN A 86 19.09 15.47 -10.08
C GLN A 86 18.56 14.86 -8.78
N LEU A 87 17.33 14.39 -8.75
CA LEU A 87 16.75 13.77 -7.56
C LEU A 87 15.61 12.84 -7.97
N THR A 88 15.45 11.72 -7.28
CA THR A 88 14.24 10.90 -7.41
C THR A 88 13.54 10.82 -6.07
N ILE A 89 12.27 11.21 -6.02
CA ILE A 89 11.44 11.12 -4.83
C ILE A 89 10.59 9.86 -4.94
N LYS A 90 10.52 9.07 -3.86
CA LYS A 90 9.65 7.89 -3.76
C LYS A 90 8.77 7.95 -2.53
N ASP A 91 7.52 7.53 -2.70
CA ASP A 91 6.58 7.42 -1.59
C ASP A 91 6.73 6.06 -0.89
N SER A 92 7.33 6.07 0.31
CA SER A 92 7.58 4.87 1.10
C SER A 92 6.30 4.14 1.54
N ILE A 93 5.15 4.83 1.66
CA ILE A 93 3.90 4.15 2.06
C ILE A 93 3.43 3.15 1.00
N ARG A 94 3.86 3.34 -0.27
CA ARG A 94 3.57 2.40 -1.35
C ARG A 94 4.35 1.11 -1.20
N LEU A 95 5.54 1.15 -0.62
CA LEU A 95 6.38 0.00 -0.31
C LEU A 95 5.97 -0.66 1.01
N LEU A 96 5.67 0.15 2.02
CA LEU A 96 5.32 -0.26 3.37
C LEU A 96 4.00 0.39 3.78
N PRO A 97 2.85 -0.21 3.43
CA PRO A 97 1.55 0.33 3.76
C PRO A 97 1.33 0.31 5.28
N GLY A 98 1.16 1.48 5.89
CA GLY A 98 0.91 1.61 7.31
C GLY A 98 1.35 2.97 7.84
N ALA A 99 0.85 3.36 9.01
CA ALA A 99 1.30 4.57 9.68
C ALA A 99 2.74 4.41 10.18
N LEU A 100 3.57 5.45 10.02
CA LEU A 100 4.99 5.45 10.42
C LEU A 100 5.22 4.92 11.83
N GLY A 101 4.45 5.36 12.82
CA GLY A 101 4.59 4.89 14.21
C GLY A 101 4.27 3.40 14.39
N LYS A 102 3.34 2.84 13.60
CA LYS A 102 3.09 1.39 13.60
C LYS A 102 4.26 0.65 12.96
N LEU A 103 4.76 1.14 11.82
CA LEU A 103 5.90 0.56 11.12
C LEU A 103 7.16 0.57 12.01
N ALA A 104 7.42 1.66 12.72
CA ALA A 104 8.56 1.75 13.64
C ALA A 104 8.52 0.64 14.72
N ARG A 105 7.34 0.33 15.25
CA ARG A 105 7.15 -0.77 16.21
C ARG A 105 7.26 -2.14 15.55
N ASP A 106 6.58 -2.35 14.42
CA ASP A 106 6.55 -3.63 13.71
C ASP A 106 7.96 -4.05 13.27
N TRP A 107 8.75 -3.10 12.77
CA TRP A 107 10.13 -3.29 12.33
C TRP A 107 11.15 -3.18 13.48
N LYS A 108 10.69 -2.86 14.70
CA LYS A 108 11.51 -2.77 15.92
C LYS A 108 12.73 -1.85 15.75
N VAL A 109 12.54 -0.73 15.09
CA VAL A 109 13.63 0.26 14.93
C VAL A 109 13.87 1.00 16.23
N GLU A 110 15.07 1.55 16.40
CA GLU A 110 15.46 2.25 17.63
C GLU A 110 14.62 3.50 17.88
N THR A 111 14.40 4.32 16.85
CA THR A 111 13.64 5.56 16.96
C THR A 111 12.15 5.28 16.85
N GLN A 112 11.44 5.40 17.96
CA GLN A 112 9.98 5.33 17.98
C GLN A 112 9.38 6.72 17.75
N LYS A 113 8.17 6.74 17.18
CA LYS A 113 7.46 8.00 16.93
C LYS A 113 6.96 8.58 18.26
N GLU A 114 7.27 9.85 18.50
CA GLU A 114 6.84 10.58 19.68
C GLU A 114 5.44 11.20 19.51
N HIS A 115 4.99 11.95 20.50
CA HIS A 115 3.70 12.62 20.53
C HIS A 115 3.86 14.13 20.38
N PHE A 116 2.93 14.77 19.68
CA PHE A 116 3.00 16.20 19.35
C PHE A 116 1.62 16.86 19.46
N PRO A 117 1.51 18.12 19.93
CA PRO A 117 0.25 18.85 19.97
C PRO A 117 -0.13 19.41 18.59
N HIS A 118 -0.67 18.56 17.73
CA HIS A 118 -0.97 18.85 16.32
C HIS A 118 -1.90 20.05 16.08
N TYR A 119 -2.71 20.42 17.07
CA TYR A 119 -3.67 21.52 16.95
C TYR A 119 -3.24 22.78 17.72
N PHE A 120 -2.07 22.78 18.34
CA PHE A 120 -1.61 23.93 19.10
C PHE A 120 -1.22 25.09 18.17
N TYR A 121 -1.76 26.26 18.48
CA TYR A 121 -1.52 27.49 17.74
C TYR A 121 -1.71 28.69 18.68
N ALA A 122 -0.63 29.40 18.98
CA ALA A 122 -0.61 30.55 19.89
C ALA A 122 -0.92 31.85 19.15
N TYR A 123 -2.09 31.92 18.51
CA TYR A 123 -2.64 33.07 17.77
C TYR A 123 -2.02 33.39 16.41
N ASP A 124 -0.69 33.40 16.31
CA ASP A 124 0.06 33.62 15.06
C ASP A 124 1.32 32.75 14.98
N LEU A 125 1.92 32.66 13.78
CA LEU A 125 3.15 31.88 13.55
C LEU A 125 4.33 32.39 14.41
N PRO A 126 4.67 33.69 14.44
CA PRO A 126 5.74 34.21 15.30
C PRO A 126 5.60 33.83 16.77
N SER A 127 4.39 33.97 17.32
CA SER A 127 4.08 33.67 18.71
C SER A 127 4.09 32.17 18.98
N THR A 128 3.63 31.35 18.03
CA THR A 128 3.67 29.89 18.13
C THR A 128 5.10 29.36 18.14
N ILE A 129 5.94 29.80 17.20
CA ILE A 129 7.33 29.35 17.08
C ILE A 129 8.16 29.75 18.31
N LYS A 130 7.90 30.93 18.88
CA LYS A 130 8.59 31.44 20.09
C LYS A 130 7.95 30.99 21.39
N TYR A 131 6.92 30.14 21.35
CA TYR A 131 6.22 29.74 22.56
C TYR A 131 7.13 28.89 23.45
N GLU A 132 7.35 29.38 24.65
CA GLU A 132 8.01 28.69 25.75
C GLU A 132 7.15 28.83 27.01
N GLY A 133 6.79 27.72 27.64
CA GLY A 133 5.92 27.74 28.81
C GLY A 133 5.35 26.36 29.15
N PRO A 134 4.16 26.32 29.78
CA PRO A 134 3.48 25.07 30.08
C PRO A 134 3.17 24.27 28.80
N ILE A 135 3.20 22.95 28.90
CA ILE A 135 2.74 22.08 27.82
C ILE A 135 1.29 22.41 27.41
N PRO A 136 0.95 22.36 26.11
CA PRO A 136 -0.45 22.52 25.68
C PRO A 136 -1.38 21.50 26.36
N PRO A 137 -2.62 21.88 26.74
CA PRO A 137 -3.63 20.94 27.21
C PRO A 137 -3.91 19.81 26.22
N TYR A 138 -4.37 18.65 26.70
CA TYR A 138 -4.65 17.46 25.87
C TYR A 138 -5.56 17.72 24.66
N VAL A 139 -6.44 18.73 24.72
CA VAL A 139 -7.31 19.15 23.60
C VAL A 139 -6.54 19.50 22.32
N TYR A 140 -5.26 19.86 22.45
CA TYR A 140 -4.38 20.19 21.33
C TYR A 140 -3.69 18.98 20.70
N PHE A 141 -3.91 17.78 21.25
CA PHE A 141 -3.35 16.53 20.74
C PHE A 141 -4.42 15.74 19.98
N GLU A 142 -4.04 15.17 18.84
CA GLU A 142 -4.90 14.27 18.07
C GLU A 142 -5.11 12.95 18.85
N PRO A 143 -6.34 12.62 19.29
CA PRO A 143 -6.59 11.44 20.13
C PRO A 143 -6.23 10.11 19.46
N LYS A 144 -6.26 10.06 18.11
CA LYS A 144 -5.83 8.86 17.37
C LYS A 144 -4.31 8.63 17.39
N ARG A 145 -3.53 9.65 17.78
CA ARG A 145 -2.06 9.63 17.77
C ARG A 145 -1.45 9.70 19.17
N THR A 146 -2.17 10.26 20.13
CA THR A 146 -1.71 10.43 21.52
C THR A 146 -2.84 10.02 22.44
N SER A 147 -2.63 8.98 23.24
CA SER A 147 -3.61 8.60 24.27
C SER A 147 -3.52 9.55 25.47
N LEU A 148 -4.54 9.54 26.33
CA LEU A 148 -4.51 10.32 27.57
C LEU A 148 -3.33 9.90 28.47
N ALA A 149 -3.02 8.61 28.53
CA ALA A 149 -1.90 8.09 29.29
C ALA A 149 -0.55 8.57 28.75
N ASP A 150 -0.37 8.57 27.41
CA ASP A 150 0.85 9.11 26.79
C ASP A 150 1.00 10.61 27.04
N TYR A 151 -0.12 11.35 27.02
CA TYR A 151 -0.14 12.78 27.34
C TYR A 151 0.24 13.05 28.79
N GLU A 152 -0.27 12.28 29.75
CA GLU A 152 0.05 12.45 31.18
C GLU A 152 1.56 12.27 31.44
N ILE A 153 2.20 11.33 30.74
CA ILE A 153 3.66 11.14 30.77
C ILE A 153 4.39 12.37 30.24
N LEU A 154 3.97 12.89 29.09
CA LEU A 154 4.54 14.13 28.52
C LEU A 154 4.34 15.33 29.45
N ALA A 155 3.18 15.44 30.08
CA ALA A 155 2.85 16.58 30.92
C ALA A 155 3.73 16.63 32.18
N GLU A 156 4.08 15.48 32.76
CA GLU A 156 5.05 15.43 33.85
C GLU A 156 6.47 15.74 33.37
N GLN A 157 6.85 15.29 32.17
CA GLN A 157 8.16 15.57 31.58
C GLN A 157 8.36 17.07 31.28
N PHE A 158 7.31 17.77 30.84
CA PHE A 158 7.37 19.14 30.31
C PHE A 158 6.67 20.21 31.17
N LYS A 159 6.55 19.96 32.48
CA LYS A 159 5.71 20.72 33.43
C LYS A 159 5.68 22.25 33.24
N ASP A 160 6.84 22.89 33.06
CA ASP A 160 6.97 24.35 32.83
C ASP A 160 8.09 24.73 31.82
N ASN A 161 8.61 23.78 31.06
CA ASN A 161 9.78 23.96 30.18
C ASN A 161 9.51 23.50 28.74
N TRP A 162 8.26 23.55 28.32
CA TRP A 162 7.89 23.17 26.96
C TRP A 162 8.20 24.29 25.98
N SER A 163 9.04 24.01 24.98
CA SER A 163 9.33 24.91 23.87
C SER A 163 8.74 24.33 22.59
N PHE A 164 7.89 25.09 21.90
CA PHE A 164 7.28 24.64 20.64
C PHE A 164 8.34 24.25 19.63
N LEU A 165 9.37 25.09 19.47
CA LEU A 165 10.40 24.91 18.47
C LEU A 165 11.27 23.68 18.76
N GLU A 166 11.73 23.51 20.00
CA GLU A 166 12.59 22.37 20.36
C GLU A 166 11.85 21.03 20.29
N VAL A 167 10.59 21.00 20.74
CA VAL A 167 9.76 19.80 20.66
C VAL A 167 9.38 19.48 19.21
N SER A 168 9.07 20.49 18.39
CA SER A 168 8.83 20.31 16.95
C SER A 168 10.07 19.76 16.25
N ARG A 169 11.25 20.32 16.53
CA ARG A 169 12.53 19.86 15.97
C ARG A 169 12.77 18.40 16.31
N THR A 170 12.64 18.03 17.59
CA THR A 170 12.84 16.65 18.06
C THR A 170 11.86 15.69 17.40
N TYR A 171 10.58 16.06 17.34
CA TYR A 171 9.52 15.25 16.73
C TYR A 171 9.74 15.04 15.23
N ILE A 172 10.00 16.10 14.46
CA ILE A 172 10.21 16.03 13.00
C ILE A 172 11.49 15.23 12.69
N LEU A 173 12.58 15.48 13.43
CA LEU A 173 13.82 14.73 13.25
C LEU A 173 13.63 13.25 13.62
N GLY A 174 12.88 12.96 14.67
CA GLY A 174 12.48 11.61 15.07
C GLY A 174 11.74 10.87 13.97
N ASP A 175 10.77 11.53 13.32
CA ASP A 175 10.04 10.97 12.17
C ASP A 175 10.95 10.64 10.98
N VAL A 176 11.87 11.55 10.62
CA VAL A 176 12.83 11.33 9.53
C VAL A 176 13.80 10.19 9.86
N LYS A 177 14.31 10.13 11.10
CA LYS A 177 15.19 9.05 11.58
C LYS A 177 14.47 7.71 11.62
N ALA A 178 13.24 7.66 12.14
CA ALA A 178 12.43 6.46 12.16
C ALA A 178 12.18 5.94 10.74
N LEU A 179 11.80 6.82 9.80
CA LEU A 179 11.63 6.45 8.41
C LEU A 179 12.94 5.88 7.82
N TYR A 180 14.07 6.55 8.03
CA TYR A 180 15.37 6.07 7.58
C TYR A 180 15.67 4.65 8.10
N GLN A 181 15.53 4.42 9.41
CA GLN A 181 15.78 3.12 10.02
C GLN A 181 14.83 2.04 9.49
N ILE A 182 13.54 2.36 9.29
CA ILE A 182 12.55 1.44 8.72
C ILE A 182 12.95 1.06 7.29
N MET A 183 13.34 2.03 6.47
CA MET A 183 13.74 1.79 5.08
C MET A 183 14.99 0.93 5.00
N ILE A 184 16.00 1.16 5.85
CA ILE A 184 17.20 0.32 5.93
C ILE A 184 16.84 -1.11 6.32
N ALA A 185 16.05 -1.31 7.38
CA ALA A 185 15.63 -2.64 7.81
C ALA A 185 14.86 -3.39 6.71
N PHE A 186 13.99 -2.70 5.97
CA PHE A 186 13.28 -3.25 4.82
C PHE A 186 14.20 -3.61 3.66
N PHE A 187 15.15 -2.74 3.32
CA PHE A 187 16.15 -2.97 2.27
C PHE A 187 17.00 -4.19 2.58
N GLU A 188 17.52 -4.28 3.81
CA GLU A 188 18.27 -5.44 4.29
C GLU A 188 17.44 -6.73 4.21
N ALA A 189 16.17 -6.69 4.63
CA ALA A 189 15.29 -7.85 4.57
C ALA A 189 15.05 -8.34 3.12
N ILE A 190 14.87 -7.43 2.17
CA ILE A 190 14.67 -7.80 0.75
C ILE A 190 15.96 -8.30 0.11
N THR A 191 17.06 -7.57 0.29
CA THR A 191 18.33 -7.90 -0.33
C THR A 191 18.87 -9.23 0.20
N SER A 192 18.79 -9.46 1.52
CA SER A 192 19.25 -10.71 2.14
C SER A 192 18.44 -11.93 1.73
N LYS A 193 17.11 -11.80 1.59
CA LYS A 193 16.23 -12.95 1.31
C LYS A 193 16.05 -13.24 -0.18
N PHE A 194 16.08 -12.22 -1.04
CA PHE A 194 15.67 -12.36 -2.44
C PHE A 194 16.70 -11.84 -3.45
N SER A 195 17.83 -11.28 -3.00
CA SER A 195 18.87 -10.70 -3.87
C SER A 195 18.34 -9.67 -4.86
N ILE A 196 17.36 -8.87 -4.43
CA ILE A 196 16.77 -7.79 -5.22
C ILE A 196 17.36 -6.47 -4.78
N ASP A 197 17.66 -5.63 -5.77
CA ASP A 197 17.93 -4.22 -5.54
C ASP A 197 16.66 -3.51 -5.03
N PRO A 198 16.60 -3.09 -3.76
CA PRO A 198 15.41 -2.47 -3.20
C PRO A 198 15.19 -1.05 -3.74
N LEU A 199 16.20 -0.41 -4.33
CA LEU A 199 16.07 0.90 -4.96
C LEU A 199 15.35 0.83 -6.30
N SER A 200 15.21 -0.35 -6.89
CA SER A 200 14.54 -0.54 -8.18
C SER A 200 13.02 -0.72 -8.08
N VAL A 201 12.46 -0.84 -6.88
CA VAL A 201 11.03 -1.04 -6.64
C VAL A 201 10.37 0.26 -6.16
N VAL A 202 9.05 0.36 -6.35
CA VAL A 202 8.25 1.57 -6.01
C VAL A 202 7.00 1.26 -5.19
N SER A 203 6.63 -0.02 -5.06
CA SER A 203 5.46 -0.45 -4.29
C SER A 203 5.56 -1.89 -3.80
N ALA A 204 4.77 -2.26 -2.79
CA ALA A 204 4.69 -3.63 -2.29
C ALA A 204 4.29 -4.63 -3.40
N PRO A 205 3.27 -4.38 -4.25
CA PRO A 205 2.97 -5.25 -5.39
C PRO A 205 4.13 -5.36 -6.39
N SER A 206 4.79 -4.24 -6.73
CA SER A 206 5.94 -4.27 -7.65
C SER A 206 7.11 -5.08 -7.07
N THR A 207 7.29 -5.01 -5.75
CA THR A 207 8.30 -5.76 -5.02
C THR A 207 7.99 -7.25 -5.05
N ALA A 208 6.77 -7.65 -4.66
CA ALA A 208 6.34 -9.04 -4.69
C ALA A 208 6.43 -9.64 -6.10
N PHE A 209 5.99 -8.90 -7.12
CA PHE A 209 6.06 -9.35 -8.51
C PHE A 209 7.50 -9.45 -9.01
N LYS A 210 8.39 -8.52 -8.62
CA LYS A 210 9.81 -8.62 -8.94
C LYS A 210 10.43 -9.84 -8.29
N ILE A 211 10.16 -10.11 -7.01
CA ILE A 211 10.59 -11.33 -6.30
C ILE A 211 10.12 -12.57 -7.04
N TRP A 212 8.84 -12.64 -7.39
CA TRP A 212 8.29 -13.78 -8.09
C TRP A 212 9.00 -14.01 -9.44
N ARG A 213 9.19 -12.95 -10.24
CA ARG A 213 9.87 -13.04 -11.54
C ARG A 213 11.36 -13.41 -11.43
N THR A 214 12.07 -12.94 -10.41
CA THR A 214 13.52 -13.17 -10.28
C THR A 214 13.84 -14.48 -9.57
N VAL A 215 12.99 -14.93 -8.64
CA VAL A 215 13.27 -16.09 -7.78
C VAL A 215 12.43 -17.31 -8.15
N GLN A 216 11.12 -17.13 -8.39
CA GLN A 216 10.19 -18.27 -8.54
C GLN A 216 9.99 -18.67 -10.00
N LEU A 217 9.79 -17.71 -10.90
CA LEU A 217 9.57 -17.98 -12.32
C LEU A 217 10.73 -18.78 -12.98
N PRO A 218 12.02 -18.55 -12.67
CA PRO A 218 13.10 -19.37 -13.22
C PRO A 218 13.03 -20.83 -12.78
N LYS A 219 12.59 -21.10 -11.54
CA LYS A 219 12.40 -22.47 -11.03
C LYS A 219 11.28 -23.16 -11.79
N LEU A 220 10.15 -22.47 -11.95
CA LEU A 220 8.99 -22.95 -12.70
C LEU A 220 9.36 -23.26 -14.17
N ASN A 221 10.12 -22.38 -14.81
CA ASN A 221 10.60 -22.59 -16.18
C ASN A 221 11.54 -23.82 -16.27
N GLY A 222 12.32 -24.10 -15.23
CA GLY A 222 13.15 -25.30 -15.12
C GLY A 222 12.35 -26.60 -15.08
N GLU A 223 11.11 -26.53 -14.59
CA GLU A 223 10.12 -27.62 -14.60
C GLU A 223 9.31 -27.67 -15.91
N LEU A 224 9.73 -26.92 -16.95
CA LEU A 224 9.05 -26.80 -18.25
C LEU A 224 7.66 -26.15 -18.17
N LEU A 225 7.29 -25.56 -17.04
CA LEU A 225 6.06 -24.80 -16.86
C LEU A 225 6.30 -23.32 -17.19
N LYS A 226 5.46 -22.75 -18.06
CA LYS A 226 5.63 -21.36 -18.55
C LYS A 226 4.43 -20.51 -18.20
N VAL A 227 4.66 -19.29 -17.73
CA VAL A 227 3.62 -18.28 -17.55
C VAL A 227 3.70 -17.28 -18.70
N TYR A 228 2.60 -17.10 -19.41
CA TYR A 228 2.51 -16.19 -20.54
C TYR A 228 1.80 -14.91 -20.14
N ASP A 229 2.27 -13.79 -20.67
CA ASP A 229 1.52 -12.54 -20.61
C ASP A 229 0.39 -12.60 -21.64
N LEU A 230 -0.85 -12.59 -21.15
CA LEU A 230 -2.06 -12.58 -21.96
C LEU A 230 -2.69 -11.19 -22.03
N SER A 231 -2.02 -10.15 -21.49
CA SER A 231 -2.53 -8.78 -21.52
C SER A 231 -2.87 -8.35 -22.94
N HIS A 232 -3.96 -7.60 -23.09
CA HIS A 232 -4.44 -7.09 -24.39
C HIS A 232 -4.89 -8.16 -25.39
N THR A 233 -5.27 -9.35 -24.92
CA THR A 233 -5.88 -10.39 -25.75
C THR A 233 -7.38 -10.50 -25.50
N GLU A 234 -8.13 -11.03 -26.46
CA GLU A 234 -9.58 -11.28 -26.28
C GLU A 234 -9.86 -12.28 -25.16
N ILE A 235 -8.99 -13.29 -25.00
CA ILE A 235 -9.14 -14.28 -23.94
C ILE A 235 -8.97 -13.69 -22.54
N GLU A 236 -8.13 -12.67 -22.40
CA GLU A 236 -7.91 -11.99 -21.13
C GLU A 236 -9.16 -11.24 -20.65
N THR A 237 -9.92 -10.65 -21.58
CA THR A 237 -11.22 -10.03 -21.25
C THR A 237 -12.17 -11.05 -20.64
N LYS A 238 -12.30 -12.23 -21.26
CA LYS A 238 -13.13 -13.33 -20.74
C LYS A 238 -12.64 -13.83 -19.39
N LEU A 239 -11.34 -14.08 -19.23
CA LEU A 239 -10.76 -14.52 -17.95
C LEU A 239 -11.00 -13.48 -16.84
N ARG A 240 -10.97 -12.19 -17.16
CA ARG A 240 -11.21 -11.10 -16.19
C ARG A 240 -12.65 -11.05 -15.69
N GLU A 241 -13.62 -11.54 -16.45
CA GLU A 241 -15.00 -11.70 -16.00
C GLU A 241 -15.08 -12.69 -14.82
N SER A 242 -14.33 -13.79 -14.91
CA SER A 242 -14.20 -14.81 -13.86
C SER A 242 -13.24 -14.42 -12.72
N TYR A 243 -12.49 -13.33 -12.84
CA TYR A 243 -11.64 -12.83 -11.76
C TYR A 243 -12.46 -12.06 -10.73
N LEU A 244 -12.88 -12.77 -9.69
CA LEU A 244 -13.80 -12.28 -8.65
C LEU A 244 -13.05 -12.01 -7.34
N GLY A 245 -13.60 -11.09 -6.53
CA GLY A 245 -13.10 -10.84 -5.18
C GLY A 245 -13.58 -11.89 -4.18
N GLY A 246 -13.25 -11.71 -2.91
CA GLY A 246 -13.79 -12.57 -1.85
C GLY A 246 -15.32 -12.47 -1.75
N ILE A 247 -15.97 -13.59 -1.45
CA ILE A 247 -17.41 -13.64 -1.17
C ILE A 247 -17.63 -13.05 0.22
N VAL A 248 -18.40 -11.96 0.29
CA VAL A 248 -18.72 -11.26 1.54
C VAL A 248 -20.21 -10.98 1.58
N ASP A 249 -20.92 -11.69 2.47
CA ASP A 249 -22.32 -11.40 2.75
C ASP A 249 -22.45 -10.28 3.78
N VAL A 250 -23.26 -9.29 3.45
CA VAL A 250 -23.57 -8.18 4.36
C VAL A 250 -24.83 -8.53 5.15
N TYR A 251 -24.65 -9.12 6.32
CA TYR A 251 -25.72 -9.28 7.31
C TYR A 251 -25.32 -8.63 8.63
N ARG A 252 -26.32 -8.23 9.44
CA ARG A 252 -26.09 -7.79 10.82
C ARG A 252 -26.19 -9.01 11.73
N PRO A 253 -25.07 -9.60 12.18
CA PRO A 253 -25.15 -10.75 13.07
C PRO A 253 -25.82 -10.34 14.37
N HIS A 254 -26.80 -11.14 14.82
CA HIS A 254 -27.34 -11.05 16.17
C HIS A 254 -26.94 -12.32 16.92
N LEU A 255 -25.90 -12.22 17.73
CA LEU A 255 -25.40 -13.34 18.53
C LEU A 255 -26.23 -13.48 19.81
N LYS A 256 -26.79 -14.66 20.03
CA LYS A 256 -27.39 -15.07 21.31
C LYS A 256 -26.52 -16.16 21.93
N GLY A 257 -26.00 -15.93 23.13
CA GLY A 257 -25.08 -16.85 23.80
C GLY A 257 -23.63 -16.65 23.34
N GLU A 258 -22.90 -17.75 23.16
CA GLU A 258 -21.48 -17.77 22.77
C GLU A 258 -21.30 -17.92 21.26
N GLY A 259 -20.26 -17.30 20.72
CA GLY A 259 -19.92 -17.37 19.30
C GLY A 259 -18.43 -17.60 19.10
N TYR A 260 -18.09 -18.30 18.01
CA TYR A 260 -16.71 -18.59 17.63
C TYR A 260 -16.37 -17.83 16.34
N TYR A 261 -15.19 -17.21 16.31
CA TYR A 261 -14.65 -16.56 15.12
C TYR A 261 -13.49 -17.40 14.58
N TYR A 262 -13.60 -17.79 13.30
CA TYR A 262 -12.58 -18.55 12.60
C TYR A 262 -12.02 -17.69 11.48
N ASP A 263 -10.69 -17.64 11.38
CA ASP A 263 -9.97 -17.00 10.29
C ASP A 263 -9.01 -18.00 9.66
N VAL A 264 -8.91 -17.97 8.34
CA VAL A 264 -8.01 -18.85 7.61
C VAL A 264 -6.64 -18.20 7.54
N ASN A 265 -5.66 -18.83 8.18
CA ASN A 265 -4.27 -18.38 8.16
C ASN A 265 -3.77 -18.26 6.72
N SER A 266 -3.60 -17.03 6.23
CA SER A 266 -3.09 -16.76 4.88
C SER A 266 -3.88 -17.49 3.79
N LEU A 267 -5.18 -17.20 3.69
CA LEU A 267 -6.10 -17.80 2.72
C LEU A 267 -5.53 -17.85 1.29
N TYR A 268 -5.11 -16.70 0.73
CA TYR A 268 -4.60 -16.65 -0.64
C TYR A 268 -3.30 -17.43 -0.84
N PRO A 269 -2.24 -17.28 -0.02
CA PRO A 269 -1.06 -18.15 -0.10
C PRO A 269 -1.38 -19.64 0.00
N THR A 270 -2.33 -20.03 0.87
CA THR A 270 -2.77 -21.42 1.00
C THR A 270 -3.42 -21.92 -0.29
N ALA A 271 -4.26 -21.10 -0.93
CA ALA A 271 -4.85 -21.42 -2.23
C ALA A 271 -3.77 -21.52 -3.33
N MET A 272 -2.78 -20.61 -3.33
CA MET A 272 -1.66 -20.61 -4.29
C MET A 272 -0.75 -21.85 -4.23
N CYS A 273 -0.85 -22.68 -3.18
CA CYS A 273 -0.16 -23.97 -3.10
C CYS A 273 -0.90 -25.12 -3.79
N LYS A 274 -2.10 -24.87 -4.34
CA LYS A 274 -2.85 -25.85 -5.16
C LYS A 274 -2.44 -25.75 -6.63
N PRO A 275 -2.78 -26.74 -7.48
CA PRO A 275 -2.59 -26.62 -8.92
C PRO A 275 -3.18 -25.31 -9.45
N MET A 276 -2.42 -24.60 -10.27
CA MET A 276 -2.80 -23.30 -10.86
C MET A 276 -2.60 -23.36 -12.38
N PRO A 277 -3.45 -22.67 -13.17
CA PRO A 277 -3.33 -22.70 -14.62
C PRO A 277 -2.05 -22.01 -15.07
N VAL A 278 -1.28 -22.72 -15.91
CA VAL A 278 -0.06 -22.24 -16.57
C VAL A 278 -0.08 -22.66 -18.04
N GLY A 279 0.85 -22.14 -18.84
CA GLY A 279 0.92 -22.41 -20.27
C GLY A 279 0.06 -21.45 -21.09
N LYS A 280 -0.01 -21.71 -22.40
CA LYS A 280 -0.96 -21.02 -23.27
C LYS A 280 -2.30 -21.72 -23.20
N PRO A 281 -3.41 -21.01 -22.96
CA PRO A 281 -4.73 -21.61 -22.99
C PRO A 281 -5.05 -22.13 -24.40
N ASN A 282 -5.65 -23.31 -24.47
CA ASN A 282 -6.21 -23.86 -25.70
C ASN A 282 -7.74 -23.76 -25.62
N LEU A 283 -8.35 -23.14 -26.61
CA LEU A 283 -9.79 -23.14 -26.74
C LEU A 283 -10.23 -24.51 -27.25
N ILE A 284 -11.14 -25.16 -26.52
CA ILE A 284 -11.76 -26.42 -26.91
C ILE A 284 -13.27 -26.29 -26.80
N ASN A 285 -13.99 -27.08 -27.59
CA ASN A 285 -15.41 -27.30 -27.39
C ASN A 285 -15.56 -28.48 -26.45
N LEU A 286 -16.28 -28.28 -25.34
CA LEU A 286 -16.45 -29.26 -24.29
C LEU A 286 -17.93 -29.58 -24.14
N THR A 287 -18.31 -30.87 -24.17
CA THR A 287 -19.66 -31.30 -23.79
C THR A 287 -19.77 -31.48 -22.27
N VAL A 288 -20.99 -31.61 -21.76
CA VAL A 288 -21.20 -31.88 -20.32
C VAL A 288 -20.60 -33.23 -19.96
N GLU A 289 -20.78 -34.22 -20.82
CA GLU A 289 -20.23 -35.56 -20.67
C GLU A 289 -18.71 -35.53 -20.62
N ASP A 290 -18.05 -34.80 -21.52
CA ASP A 290 -16.58 -34.66 -21.54
C ASP A 290 -16.05 -34.02 -20.24
N PHE A 291 -16.77 -33.04 -19.66
CA PHE A 291 -16.32 -32.37 -18.43
C PHE A 291 -16.47 -33.26 -17.19
N LEU A 292 -17.48 -34.12 -17.19
CA LEU A 292 -17.82 -35.03 -16.09
C LEU A 292 -17.04 -36.35 -16.13
N GLU A 293 -16.40 -36.68 -17.25
CA GLU A 293 -15.60 -37.89 -17.40
C GLU A 293 -14.30 -37.81 -16.59
N ASP A 294 -14.11 -38.75 -15.64
CA ASP A 294 -12.95 -38.77 -14.73
C ASP A 294 -11.60 -38.92 -15.46
N ASP A 295 -11.59 -39.55 -16.63
CA ASP A 295 -10.38 -39.73 -17.46
C ASP A 295 -10.01 -38.47 -18.28
N PHE A 296 -10.95 -37.52 -18.42
CA PHE A 296 -10.74 -36.23 -19.08
C PHE A 296 -10.71 -35.10 -18.04
N THR A 297 -9.62 -35.00 -17.28
CA THR A 297 -9.46 -33.90 -16.32
C THR A 297 -9.14 -32.58 -17.03
N PHE A 298 -10.15 -31.98 -17.65
CA PHE A 298 -10.09 -30.60 -18.11
C PHE A 298 -9.67 -29.70 -16.94
N PHE A 299 -8.68 -28.84 -17.17
CA PHE A 299 -8.23 -27.89 -16.15
C PHE A 299 -8.09 -26.50 -16.78
N GLY A 300 -8.98 -25.59 -16.38
CA GLY A 300 -9.08 -24.28 -16.98
C GLY A 300 -10.39 -23.60 -16.63
N PHE A 301 -10.90 -22.78 -17.53
CA PHE A 301 -12.14 -22.03 -17.36
C PHE A 301 -13.19 -22.53 -18.34
N VAL A 302 -14.43 -22.69 -17.85
CA VAL A 302 -15.57 -23.21 -18.62
C VAL A 302 -16.66 -22.16 -18.67
N GLU A 303 -17.16 -21.88 -19.88
CA GLU A 303 -18.41 -21.13 -20.07
C GLU A 303 -19.57 -22.11 -19.93
N ALA A 304 -20.37 -21.97 -18.87
CA ALA A 304 -21.42 -22.92 -18.54
C ALA A 304 -22.71 -22.22 -18.13
N THR A 305 -23.84 -22.88 -18.40
CA THR A 305 -25.13 -22.54 -17.80
C THR A 305 -25.44 -23.59 -16.75
N ILE A 306 -25.62 -23.14 -15.52
CA ILE A 306 -25.80 -24.00 -14.35
C ILE A 306 -27.12 -23.70 -13.66
N ARG A 307 -27.59 -24.64 -12.85
CA ARG A 307 -28.72 -24.47 -11.93
C ARG A 307 -28.24 -24.62 -10.49
N ALA A 308 -28.36 -23.54 -9.72
CA ALA A 308 -28.11 -23.59 -8.28
C ALA A 308 -29.15 -24.44 -7.54
N PRO A 309 -28.75 -25.16 -6.47
CA PRO A 309 -29.67 -25.89 -5.63
C PRO A 309 -30.64 -24.97 -4.90
N CYS A 310 -31.69 -25.55 -4.34
CA CYS A 310 -32.67 -24.79 -3.57
C CYS A 310 -32.00 -24.00 -2.42
N PRO A 311 -32.38 -22.73 -2.17
CA PRO A 311 -31.76 -21.90 -1.12
C PRO A 311 -31.87 -22.44 0.31
N ILE A 312 -32.70 -23.47 0.54
CA ILE A 312 -32.81 -24.17 1.83
C ILE A 312 -31.65 -25.14 2.07
N THR A 313 -30.90 -25.51 1.04
CA THR A 313 -29.70 -26.35 1.16
C THR A 313 -28.50 -25.50 1.58
N PRO A 314 -27.49 -26.06 2.26
CA PRO A 314 -26.29 -25.31 2.61
C PRO A 314 -25.61 -24.64 1.42
N ALA A 315 -25.48 -25.34 0.30
CA ALA A 315 -24.85 -24.83 -0.92
C ALA A 315 -25.68 -23.73 -1.60
N GLY A 316 -27.01 -23.88 -1.62
CA GLY A 316 -27.92 -22.87 -2.17
C GLY A 316 -28.02 -21.63 -1.29
N TYR A 317 -27.86 -21.78 0.03
CA TYR A 317 -27.82 -20.67 0.97
C TYR A 317 -26.52 -19.87 0.88
N ILE A 318 -25.37 -20.56 0.88
CA ILE A 318 -24.04 -19.93 0.82
C ILE A 318 -23.79 -19.33 -0.57
N GLY A 319 -24.21 -20.03 -1.63
CA GLY A 319 -23.96 -19.62 -3.01
C GLY A 319 -22.48 -19.79 -3.40
N LEU A 320 -22.17 -20.93 -4.02
CA LEU A 320 -20.78 -21.34 -4.28
C LEU A 320 -20.17 -20.74 -5.55
N LEU A 321 -21.01 -20.28 -6.48
CA LEU A 321 -20.58 -19.78 -7.79
C LEU A 321 -21.03 -18.33 -7.96
N PRO A 322 -20.19 -17.36 -7.55
CA PRO A 322 -20.51 -15.96 -7.73
C PRO A 322 -20.34 -15.51 -9.19
N ILE A 323 -21.07 -14.47 -9.58
CA ILE A 323 -20.91 -13.76 -10.86
C ILE A 323 -20.89 -12.25 -10.64
N LYS A 324 -20.39 -11.50 -11.63
CA LYS A 324 -20.55 -10.05 -11.68
C LYS A 324 -21.84 -9.68 -12.39
N LEU A 325 -22.77 -9.06 -11.66
CA LEU A 325 -23.97 -8.46 -12.23
C LEU A 325 -23.97 -6.95 -11.98
N LYS A 326 -23.95 -6.15 -13.05
CA LYS A 326 -23.98 -4.67 -12.99
C LYS A 326 -22.89 -4.09 -12.05
N GLY A 327 -21.67 -4.63 -12.14
CA GLY A 327 -20.53 -4.20 -11.33
C GLY A 327 -20.54 -4.69 -9.88
N ARG A 328 -21.50 -5.54 -9.48
CA ARG A 328 -21.57 -6.13 -8.14
C ARG A 328 -21.35 -7.62 -8.19
N LEU A 329 -20.64 -8.15 -7.20
CA LEU A 329 -20.55 -9.59 -6.97
C LEU A 329 -21.87 -10.08 -6.38
N ILE A 330 -22.46 -11.11 -6.98
CA ILE A 330 -23.67 -11.77 -6.46
C ILE A 330 -23.48 -13.27 -6.52
N CYS A 331 -24.19 -14.01 -5.67
CA CYS A 331 -24.34 -15.47 -5.77
C CYS A 331 -25.78 -15.78 -6.19
N PRO A 332 -26.05 -16.01 -7.49
CA PRO A 332 -27.40 -16.19 -7.98
C PRO A 332 -28.03 -17.51 -7.52
N VAL A 333 -29.37 -17.52 -7.46
CA VAL A 333 -30.19 -18.72 -7.29
C VAL A 333 -30.88 -19.07 -8.62
N GLY A 334 -31.29 -20.32 -8.78
CA GLY A 334 -31.93 -20.78 -10.03
C GLY A 334 -30.91 -20.98 -11.16
N THR A 335 -31.33 -20.75 -12.40
CA THR A 335 -30.50 -20.99 -13.59
C THR A 335 -29.78 -19.72 -14.03
N PHE A 336 -28.47 -19.79 -14.23
CA PHE A 336 -27.65 -18.68 -14.71
C PHE A 336 -26.42 -19.18 -15.47
N SER A 337 -25.83 -18.30 -16.27
CA SER A 337 -24.62 -18.57 -17.04
C SER A 337 -23.45 -17.78 -16.49
N GLY A 338 -22.25 -18.31 -16.66
CA GLY A 338 -21.03 -17.65 -16.27
C GLY A 338 -19.78 -18.35 -16.83
N PHE A 339 -18.64 -17.76 -16.51
CA PHE A 339 -17.33 -18.29 -16.84
C PHE A 339 -16.64 -18.71 -15.54
N PHE A 340 -16.48 -20.01 -15.33
CA PHE A 340 -16.11 -20.58 -14.03
C PHE A 340 -14.78 -21.33 -14.11
N PHE A 341 -13.98 -21.25 -13.06
CA PHE A 341 -12.82 -22.13 -12.93
C PHE A 341 -13.30 -23.58 -12.72
N SER A 342 -12.74 -24.51 -13.51
CA SER A 342 -13.14 -25.92 -13.53
C SER A 342 -13.21 -26.57 -12.14
N GLU A 343 -12.26 -26.29 -11.25
CA GLU A 343 -12.27 -26.87 -9.90
C GLU A 343 -13.37 -26.28 -9.00
N GLU A 344 -13.69 -24.99 -9.14
CA GLU A 344 -14.82 -24.35 -8.44
C GLU A 344 -16.15 -24.93 -8.93
N LEU A 345 -16.27 -25.14 -10.24
CA LEU A 345 -17.45 -25.76 -10.84
C LEU A 345 -17.63 -27.20 -10.37
N ARG A 346 -16.57 -28.02 -10.37
CA ARG A 346 -16.61 -29.39 -9.84
C ARG A 346 -16.99 -29.42 -8.36
N PHE A 347 -16.47 -28.48 -7.57
CA PHE A 347 -16.85 -28.35 -6.17
C PHE A 347 -18.34 -28.02 -6.02
N ALA A 348 -18.87 -27.11 -6.84
CA ALA A 348 -20.29 -26.76 -6.83
C ALA A 348 -21.18 -27.94 -7.22
N LEU A 349 -20.83 -28.69 -8.27
CA LEU A 349 -21.56 -29.89 -8.71
C LEU A 349 -21.65 -30.95 -7.60
N LYS A 350 -20.53 -31.20 -6.90
CA LYS A 350 -20.49 -32.10 -5.71
C LYS A 350 -21.39 -31.64 -4.57
N ASN A 351 -21.82 -30.38 -4.58
CA ASN A 351 -22.67 -29.76 -3.58
C ASN A 351 -24.09 -29.45 -4.11
N GLY A 352 -24.52 -30.11 -5.19
CA GLY A 352 -25.91 -30.10 -5.65
C GLY A 352 -26.24 -29.03 -6.70
N TYR A 353 -25.24 -28.41 -7.30
CA TYR A 353 -25.43 -27.67 -8.55
C TYR A 353 -25.59 -28.67 -9.71
N GLU A 354 -26.33 -28.25 -10.74
CA GLU A 354 -26.52 -29.00 -12.01
C GLU A 354 -25.97 -28.23 -13.20
#